data_AF-A0A9W5U1A1-F1
#
_entry.id   AF-A0A9W5U1A1-F1
#
_cell.length_a   1.000
_cell.length_b   1.000
_cell.length_c   1.000
_cell.angle_alpha   90.00
_cell.angle_beta   90.00
_cell.angle_gamma   90.00
#
_symmetry.space_group_name_H-M   'P 1'
#
loop_
_entity.id
_entity.type
_entity.pdbx_description
1 polymer ?
#
loop_
_entity_poly.entity_id
_entity_poly.type
_entity_poly.pdbx_seq_one_letter_code
_entity_poly.pdbx_strand_id
1 'polypeptide(L)'
;MFFTHFVISFIVSSFTVAIIMLFRKLFKKQLSAKWQYNLWFLLLIALTLPFIPNHLFDFGNYFSWDSLQNNVSGDDAIASAGDHASKGKNWMQDFAISVNRFDLTFLSEILAGIWMIGILVMIALSIHAWLKLKRIKSTTSSLKNKEILALFEQCKRSLNISRHLIIGESPLIKSPLTFGIFKTYVVLPSHFEEWLSMEDIKYIFLHELNHYKYKDIATNYLIVFYQILYWFNPFVWVAFREMRLDREIACDIAVLNSLNKHSYAKYGNTIINFVDRSSRLRYFPLANQLNGSKEQIKRRIERIASFTSETKRLKLKSIAIFMLSGVFVASQIPIVSVFAYEDNYYDFAGEQTVYEDLSNYFAGYEGSFVLYDLQADQYSIYNENKSTLRVSPNSTYKIYSALFALESNVITRESSTIKWNGEQYPYDAWNRNQNLSTAMKNSVNWYFQEVDKRVHRDTIQAYLKQIDYGNYDLSGGITQYWIESSLKISPIEQVQLLKAFYTNKFGFKDKNIQTVKEIIKLEEKDGAQLSGKTGTGSVNGKNINGWFIGYVETKKDTYFFATNIQNENNSYGSKAAEITKSILRDKGIY
;
A
#
# COMPACT_ATOMS: atom_id res chain seq x y z
N MET A 1 5.51 2.70 -6.20
CA MET A 1 4.60 2.62 -5.04
C MET A 1 3.29 3.41 -5.20
N PHE A 2 3.28 4.65 -5.72
CA PHE A 2 2.04 5.46 -5.81
C PHE A 2 0.93 4.79 -6.62
N PHE A 3 1.23 4.23 -7.80
CA PHE A 3 0.24 3.51 -8.63
C PHE A 3 -0.53 2.45 -7.84
N THR A 4 0.19 1.58 -7.12
CA THR A 4 -0.39 0.51 -6.30
C THR A 4 -1.31 1.08 -5.21
N HIS A 5 -0.84 2.09 -4.46
CA HIS A 5 -1.64 2.74 -3.42
C HIS A 5 -2.89 3.45 -3.99
N PHE A 6 -2.78 4.07 -5.16
CA PHE A 6 -3.88 4.72 -5.84
C PHE A 6 -4.98 3.73 -6.24
N VAL A 7 -4.59 2.59 -6.83
CA VAL A 7 -5.53 1.52 -7.23
C VAL A 7 -6.20 0.90 -6.00
N ILE A 8 -5.44 0.57 -4.95
CA ILE A 8 -5.98 0.02 -3.70
C ILE A 8 -6.98 1.00 -3.07
N SER A 9 -6.60 2.27 -3.00
CA SER A 9 -7.47 3.32 -2.47
C SER A 9 -8.78 3.40 -3.25
N PHE A 10 -8.74 3.30 -4.59
CA PHE A 10 -9.95 3.27 -5.41
C PHE A 10 -10.83 2.06 -5.12
N ILE A 11 -10.26 0.84 -5.08
CA ILE A 11 -10.99 -0.40 -4.87
C ILE A 11 -11.64 -0.43 -3.48
N VAL A 12 -10.86 -0.21 -2.43
CA VAL A 12 -11.30 -0.28 -1.03
C VAL A 12 -12.39 0.75 -0.74
N SER A 13 -12.21 1.99 -1.20
CA SER A 13 -13.21 3.05 -1.01
C SER A 13 -14.50 2.75 -1.79
N SER A 14 -14.41 2.29 -3.04
CA SER A 14 -15.60 1.97 -3.86
C SER A 14 -16.39 0.80 -3.29
N PHE A 15 -15.70 -0.23 -2.81
CA PHE A 15 -16.31 -1.40 -2.20
C PHE A 15 -16.98 -1.05 -0.87
N THR A 16 -16.33 -0.24 -0.04
CA THR A 16 -16.92 0.25 1.22
C THR A 16 -18.20 1.04 0.96
N VAL A 17 -18.20 1.94 -0.04
CA VAL A 17 -19.41 2.68 -0.45
C VAL A 17 -20.53 1.74 -0.86
N ALA A 18 -20.24 0.75 -1.71
CA ALA A 18 -21.25 -0.20 -2.19
C ALA A 18 -21.92 -0.95 -1.03
N ILE A 19 -21.14 -1.33 -0.02
CA ILE A 19 -21.64 -2.07 1.15
C ILE A 19 -22.48 -1.20 2.05
N ILE A 20 -22.03 0.02 2.35
CA ILE A 20 -22.85 0.96 3.14
C ILE A 20 -24.18 1.23 2.42
N MET A 21 -24.17 1.39 1.09
CA MET A 21 -25.39 1.54 0.29
C MET A 21 -26.28 0.29 0.36
N LEU A 22 -25.71 -0.91 0.28
CA LEU A 22 -26.43 -2.17 0.40
C LEU A 22 -27.09 -2.32 1.77
N PHE A 23 -26.35 -2.08 2.85
CA PHE A 23 -26.86 -2.14 4.22
C PHE A 23 -27.97 -1.11 4.45
N ARG A 24 -27.81 0.13 3.96
CA ARG A 24 -28.86 1.15 4.00
C ARG A 24 -30.14 0.69 3.28
N LYS A 25 -29.99 0.02 2.13
CA LYS A 25 -31.13 -0.48 1.33
C LYS A 25 -31.82 -1.67 1.99
N LEU A 26 -31.07 -2.69 2.39
CA LEU A 26 -31.59 -3.92 3.01
C LEU A 26 -32.23 -3.64 4.37
N PHE A 27 -31.59 -2.82 5.19
CA PHE A 27 -32.02 -2.56 6.56
C PHE A 27 -32.79 -1.24 6.74
N LYS A 28 -33.33 -0.66 5.67
CA LYS A 28 -34.01 0.65 5.69
C LYS A 28 -35.11 0.75 6.75
N LYS A 29 -35.82 -0.35 7.03
CA LYS A 29 -36.91 -0.42 8.03
C LYS A 29 -36.40 -0.73 9.45
N GLN A 30 -35.20 -1.34 9.59
CA GLN A 30 -34.60 -1.66 10.88
C GLN A 30 -33.59 -0.59 11.36
N LEU A 31 -33.30 0.44 10.55
CA LEU A 31 -32.42 1.55 10.89
C LEU A 31 -33.21 2.84 11.12
N SER A 32 -32.97 3.51 12.25
CA SER A 32 -33.46 4.87 12.43
C SER A 32 -32.70 5.87 11.54
N ALA A 33 -33.28 7.04 11.29
CA ALA A 33 -32.65 8.08 10.46
C ALA A 33 -31.26 8.48 10.98
N LYS A 34 -31.12 8.58 12.31
CA LYS A 34 -29.83 8.85 12.96
C LYS A 34 -28.79 7.79 12.64
N TRP A 35 -29.16 6.51 12.68
CA TRP A 35 -28.22 5.43 12.40
C TRP A 35 -27.92 5.25 10.91
N GLN A 36 -28.85 5.60 10.01
CA GLN A 36 -28.56 5.70 8.58
C GLN A 36 -27.48 6.75 8.30
N TYR A 37 -27.55 7.90 8.97
CA TYR A 37 -26.48 8.90 8.93
C TYR A 37 -25.18 8.38 9.56
N ASN A 38 -25.24 7.74 10.73
CA ASN A 38 -24.06 7.26 11.44
C ASN A 38 -23.24 6.24 10.63
N LEU A 39 -23.87 5.39 9.81
CA LEU A 39 -23.17 4.41 8.98
C LEU A 39 -22.10 5.05 8.07
N TRP A 40 -22.30 6.29 7.62
CA TRP A 40 -21.34 6.99 6.79
C TRP A 40 -20.04 7.37 7.51
N PHE A 41 -20.02 7.41 8.84
CA PHE A 41 -18.76 7.61 9.56
C PHE A 41 -17.81 6.40 9.42
N LEU A 42 -18.34 5.20 9.14
CA LEU A 42 -17.52 4.04 8.78
C LEU A 42 -16.79 4.25 7.45
N LEU A 43 -17.43 4.94 6.48
CA LEU A 43 -16.76 5.35 5.25
C LEU A 43 -15.62 6.31 5.54
N LEU A 44 -15.83 7.32 6.38
CA LEU A 44 -14.77 8.27 6.74
C LEU A 44 -13.57 7.56 7.38
N ILE A 45 -13.79 6.55 8.22
CA ILE A 45 -12.71 5.70 8.77
C ILE A 45 -12.03 4.91 7.66
N ALA A 46 -12.78 4.25 6.78
CA ALA A 46 -12.21 3.46 5.69
C ALA A 46 -11.34 4.31 4.74
N LEU A 47 -11.73 5.56 4.47
CA LEU A 47 -10.97 6.48 3.64
C LEU A 47 -9.65 6.94 4.29
N THR A 48 -9.45 6.72 5.60
CA THR A 48 -8.13 6.96 6.23
C THR A 48 -7.17 5.80 6.09
N LEU A 49 -7.67 4.57 5.95
CA LEU A 49 -6.86 3.36 6.05
C LEU A 49 -5.66 3.34 5.09
N PRO A 50 -5.78 3.72 3.81
CA PRO A 50 -4.64 3.68 2.88
C PRO A 50 -3.50 4.65 3.22
N PHE A 51 -3.73 5.59 4.16
CA PHE A 51 -2.76 6.59 4.58
C PHE A 51 -2.14 6.28 5.95
N ILE A 52 -2.56 5.20 6.61
CA ILE A 52 -1.99 4.80 7.90
C ILE A 52 -0.72 3.98 7.65
N PRO A 53 0.42 4.31 8.30
CA PRO A 53 1.66 3.56 8.14
C PRO A 53 1.51 2.07 8.47
N ASN A 54 2.08 1.20 7.63
CA ASN A 54 1.90 -0.25 7.69
C ASN A 54 2.46 -0.90 8.97
N HIS A 55 3.49 -0.30 9.60
CA HIS A 55 4.08 -0.83 10.84
C HIS A 55 3.10 -0.84 12.02
N LEU A 56 1.99 -0.10 11.95
CA LEU A 56 0.95 -0.09 12.98
C LEU A 56 0.01 -1.31 12.89
N PHE A 57 0.06 -2.07 11.78
CA PHE A 57 -0.84 -3.17 11.47
C PHE A 57 -0.06 -4.37 10.92
N ASP A 58 0.76 -4.99 11.78
CA ASP A 58 1.52 -6.19 11.44
C ASP A 58 0.62 -7.45 11.46
N PHE A 59 -0.17 -7.60 10.39
CA PHE A 59 -1.03 -8.76 10.16
C PHE A 59 -0.48 -9.72 9.10
N GLY A 60 0.71 -9.44 8.53
CA GLY A 60 1.30 -10.20 7.42
C GLY A 60 1.50 -11.67 7.74
N ASN A 61 1.81 -12.00 8.99
CA ASN A 61 2.03 -13.38 9.44
C ASN A 61 0.74 -14.24 9.54
N TYR A 62 -0.46 -13.64 9.50
CA TYR A 62 -1.72 -14.38 9.72
C TYR A 62 -2.52 -14.69 8.45
N PHE A 63 -2.21 -14.07 7.31
CA PHE A 63 -2.94 -14.26 6.05
C PHE A 63 -1.96 -14.60 4.91
N SER A 64 -1.58 -15.88 4.80
CA SER A 64 -0.88 -16.40 3.61
C SER A 64 -1.87 -16.55 2.45
N TRP A 65 -1.97 -15.55 1.58
CA TRP A 65 -2.80 -15.63 0.38
C TRP A 65 -2.04 -16.35 -0.75
N ASP A 66 -1.89 -17.67 -0.61
CA ASP A 66 -1.02 -18.47 -1.49
C ASP A 66 -1.72 -19.03 -2.76
N SER A 67 -2.85 -18.44 -3.20
CA SER A 67 -3.72 -19.12 -4.19
C SER A 67 -4.41 -18.31 -5.28
N LEU A 68 -4.07 -17.03 -5.53
CA LEU A 68 -4.72 -16.25 -6.62
C LEU A 68 -3.79 -15.54 -7.62
N GLN A 69 -2.52 -15.95 -7.70
CA GLN A 69 -1.61 -15.55 -8.80
C GLN A 69 -1.26 -16.76 -9.68
N ASN A 70 -2.27 -17.39 -10.26
CA ASN A 70 -2.06 -18.30 -11.38
C ASN A 70 -2.83 -17.78 -12.59
N ASN A 71 -2.09 -17.62 -13.69
CA ASN A 71 -2.50 -17.22 -15.04
C ASN A 71 -2.27 -15.74 -15.40
N VAL A 72 -0.99 -15.40 -15.58
CA VAL A 72 -0.59 -14.60 -16.75
C VAL A 72 0.46 -15.42 -17.49
N SER A 73 0.04 -16.04 -18.59
CA SER A 73 0.93 -16.67 -19.55
C SER A 73 1.85 -15.60 -20.12
N GLY A 74 3.12 -15.62 -19.75
CA GLY A 74 4.15 -14.81 -20.38
C GLY A 74 4.57 -15.46 -21.69
N ASP A 75 4.00 -14.99 -22.80
CA ASP A 75 4.52 -15.25 -24.15
C ASP A 75 5.91 -14.62 -24.33
N ASP A 76 6.70 -15.31 -25.14
CA ASP A 76 8.07 -15.08 -25.60
C ASP A 76 8.62 -13.65 -25.43
N ALA A 77 9.56 -13.51 -24.50
CA ALA A 77 10.42 -12.33 -24.39
C ALA A 77 11.63 -12.49 -25.33
N ILE A 78 11.60 -11.76 -26.45
CA ILE A 78 12.76 -11.52 -27.30
C ILE A 78 13.79 -10.72 -26.49
N ALA A 79 14.95 -11.33 -26.25
CA ALA A 79 16.08 -10.70 -25.58
C ALA A 79 16.66 -9.57 -26.46
N SER A 80 16.66 -8.33 -25.95
CA SER A 80 17.47 -7.25 -26.51
C SER A 80 18.80 -7.18 -25.75
N ALA A 81 19.89 -7.38 -26.49
CA ALA A 81 21.24 -7.36 -25.95
C ALA A 81 21.67 -5.93 -25.62
N GLY A 82 21.98 -5.67 -24.35
CA GLY A 82 22.83 -4.54 -23.95
C GLY A 82 24.29 -4.92 -24.20
N ASP A 83 24.85 -4.40 -25.28
CA ASP A 83 26.22 -4.66 -25.72
C ASP A 83 27.21 -3.91 -24.83
N HIS A 84 27.74 -4.55 -23.78
CA HIS A 84 29.00 -4.19 -23.15
C HIS A 84 29.64 -5.42 -22.51
N ALA A 85 30.12 -6.33 -23.38
CA ALA A 85 31.15 -7.28 -22.98
C ALA A 85 32.43 -6.51 -22.67
N SER A 86 32.72 -6.32 -21.38
CA SER A 86 34.04 -5.88 -20.92
C SER A 86 35.11 -6.84 -21.44
N LYS A 87 35.77 -6.46 -22.54
CA LYS A 87 36.99 -7.08 -23.09
C LYS A 87 38.21 -6.77 -22.20
N GLY A 88 38.09 -7.06 -20.90
CA GLY A 88 39.23 -7.24 -20.01
C GLY A 88 39.52 -8.73 -19.90
N LYS A 89 40.79 -9.13 -19.73
CA LYS A 89 41.16 -10.50 -19.31
C LYS A 89 40.59 -10.74 -17.89
N ASN A 90 39.29 -10.97 -17.78
CA ASN A 90 38.64 -11.18 -16.50
C ASN A 90 38.88 -12.63 -16.08
N TRP A 91 39.54 -12.79 -14.94
CA TRP A 91 39.82 -14.06 -14.27
C TRP A 91 38.55 -14.85 -13.95
N MET A 92 37.38 -14.20 -13.97
CA MET A 92 36.07 -14.79 -13.72
C MET A 92 35.04 -14.33 -14.76
N GLN A 93 34.24 -15.27 -15.27
CA GLN A 93 33.17 -14.98 -16.24
C GLN A 93 31.86 -14.65 -15.52
N ASP A 94 31.32 -13.48 -15.81
CA ASP A 94 30.11 -12.93 -15.19
C ASP A 94 29.05 -12.62 -16.25
N PHE A 95 28.44 -13.68 -16.78
CA PHE A 95 27.41 -13.56 -17.82
C PHE A 95 26.00 -13.50 -17.21
N ALA A 96 25.20 -12.56 -17.72
CA ALA A 96 23.80 -12.37 -17.34
C ALA A 96 22.96 -11.95 -18.55
N ILE A 97 21.65 -12.23 -18.51
CA ILE A 97 20.68 -11.76 -19.50
C ILE A 97 19.78 -10.74 -18.81
N SER A 98 19.46 -9.65 -19.52
CA SER A 98 18.50 -8.65 -19.03
C SER A 98 17.08 -9.19 -19.10
N VAL A 99 16.35 -9.05 -18.00
CA VAL A 99 14.88 -9.20 -18.02
C VAL A 99 14.25 -7.87 -18.44
N ASN A 100 13.19 -7.95 -19.24
CA ASN A 100 12.37 -6.80 -19.57
C ASN A 100 11.25 -6.70 -18.53
N ARG A 101 11.20 -5.58 -17.81
CA ARG A 101 10.08 -5.27 -16.91
C ARG A 101 9.37 -4.04 -17.45
N PHE A 102 8.05 -4.12 -17.56
CA PHE A 102 7.23 -2.95 -17.83
C PHE A 102 7.45 -1.94 -16.71
N ASP A 103 8.04 -0.81 -17.09
CA ASP A 103 8.33 0.23 -16.13
C ASP A 103 7.06 1.03 -15.85
N LEU A 104 6.32 0.60 -14.83
CA LEU A 104 5.14 1.31 -14.34
C LEU A 104 5.51 2.61 -13.60
N THR A 105 6.80 2.96 -13.43
CA THR A 105 7.20 4.22 -12.79
C THR A 105 6.69 5.41 -13.60
N PHE A 106 6.83 5.37 -14.93
CA PHE A 106 6.32 6.43 -15.81
C PHE A 106 4.80 6.61 -15.68
N LEU A 107 4.04 5.51 -15.66
CA LEU A 107 2.59 5.57 -15.43
C LEU A 107 2.27 6.09 -14.02
N SER A 108 3.04 5.66 -13.02
CA SER A 108 2.91 6.10 -11.63
C SER A 108 3.18 7.60 -11.49
N GLU A 109 4.15 8.15 -12.20
CA GLU A 109 4.48 9.59 -12.21
C GLU A 109 3.39 10.40 -12.89
N ILE A 110 2.90 9.96 -14.06
CA ILE A 110 1.78 10.62 -14.76
C ILE A 110 0.55 10.64 -13.85
N LEU A 111 0.18 9.51 -13.27
CA LEU A 111 -1.00 9.42 -12.40
C LEU A 111 -0.83 10.26 -11.12
N ALA A 112 0.37 10.31 -10.54
CA ALA A 112 0.67 11.19 -9.42
C ALA A 112 0.51 12.67 -9.83
N GLY A 113 1.01 13.04 -11.00
CA GLY A 113 0.85 14.38 -11.57
C GLY A 113 -0.62 14.76 -11.76
N ILE A 114 -1.41 13.89 -12.40
CA ILE A 114 -2.86 14.10 -12.59
C ILE A 114 -3.57 14.24 -11.24
N TRP A 115 -3.26 13.36 -10.29
CA TRP A 115 -3.86 13.38 -8.96
C TRP A 115 -3.54 14.69 -8.21
N MET A 116 -2.28 15.15 -8.25
CA MET A 116 -1.84 16.42 -7.66
C MET A 116 -2.54 17.63 -8.29
N ILE A 117 -2.65 17.66 -9.63
CA ILE A 117 -3.37 18.73 -10.34
C ILE A 117 -4.83 18.77 -9.86
N GLY A 118 -5.49 17.62 -9.77
CA GLY A 118 -6.87 17.56 -9.28
C GLY A 118 -7.02 18.02 -7.83
N ILE A 119 -6.07 17.69 -6.94
CA ILE A 119 -6.03 18.24 -5.58
C ILE A 119 -5.94 19.76 -5.60
N LEU A 120 -5.03 20.34 -6.39
CA LEU A 120 -4.86 21.79 -6.47
C LEU A 120 -6.14 22.47 -6.95
N VAL A 121 -6.81 21.91 -7.97
CA VAL A 121 -8.11 22.40 -8.44
C VAL A 121 -9.16 22.34 -7.33
N MET A 122 -9.25 21.21 -6.61
CA MET A 122 -10.22 21.03 -5.52
C MET A 122 -9.94 21.95 -4.32
N ILE A 123 -8.67 22.22 -4.00
CA ILE A 123 -8.28 23.21 -2.99
C ILE A 123 -8.70 24.61 -3.45
N ALA A 124 -8.43 25.00 -4.69
CA ALA A 124 -8.82 26.31 -5.22
C ALA A 124 -10.36 26.52 -5.16
N LEU A 125 -11.14 25.50 -5.52
CA LEU A 125 -12.61 25.52 -5.40
C LEU A 125 -13.06 25.65 -3.93
N SER A 126 -12.36 24.98 -3.01
CA SER A 126 -12.64 25.05 -1.57
C SER A 126 -12.28 26.41 -0.98
N ILE A 127 -11.16 27.01 -1.40
CA ILE A 127 -10.77 28.38 -1.03
C ILE A 127 -11.81 29.37 -1.54
N HIS A 128 -12.28 29.23 -2.78
CA HIS A 128 -13.35 30.08 -3.32
C HIS A 128 -14.64 29.98 -2.51
N ALA A 129 -15.05 28.77 -2.11
CA ALA A 129 -16.20 28.57 -1.23
C ALA A 129 -15.99 29.24 0.14
N TRP A 130 -14.77 29.16 0.69
CA TRP A 130 -14.43 29.79 1.96
C TRP A 130 -14.44 31.32 1.88
N LEU A 131 -13.92 31.91 0.78
CA LEU A 131 -13.96 33.35 0.53
C LEU A 131 -15.40 33.87 0.45
N LYS A 132 -16.31 33.09 -0.17
CA LYS A 132 -17.76 33.42 -0.17
C LYS A 132 -18.33 33.43 1.25
N LEU A 133 -17.99 32.44 2.08
CA LEU A 133 -18.42 32.43 3.48
C LEU A 133 -17.85 33.61 4.27
N LYS A 134 -16.60 34.00 4.00
CA LYS A 134 -15.99 35.20 4.59
C LYS A 134 -16.76 36.46 4.21
N ARG A 135 -17.22 36.57 2.95
CA ARG A 135 -18.06 37.68 2.49
C ARG A 135 -19.43 37.69 3.15
N ILE A 136 -20.10 36.53 3.29
CA ILE A 136 -21.39 36.41 4.00
C ILE A 136 -21.22 36.83 5.46
N LYS A 137 -20.14 36.38 6.11
CA LYS A 137 -19.79 36.76 7.47
C LYS A 137 -19.62 38.27 7.61
N SER A 138 -18.91 38.93 6.70
CA SER A 138 -18.68 40.39 6.77
C SER A 138 -19.95 41.21 6.50
N THR A 139 -20.92 40.67 5.76
CA THR A 139 -22.21 41.34 5.49
C THR A 139 -23.32 40.91 6.44
N THR A 140 -23.01 40.12 7.48
CA THR A 140 -24.00 39.69 8.47
C THR A 140 -24.28 40.85 9.42
N SER A 141 -25.51 41.38 9.41
CA SER A 141 -25.98 42.36 10.37
C SER A 141 -26.59 41.68 11.59
N SER A 142 -26.45 42.30 12.76
CA SER A 142 -27.09 41.83 13.99
C SER A 142 -28.61 42.02 13.91
N LEU A 143 -29.36 41.01 14.35
CA LEU A 143 -30.82 41.10 14.47
C LEU A 143 -31.21 42.16 15.52
N LYS A 144 -32.15 43.03 15.17
CA LYS A 144 -32.66 44.10 16.07
C LYS A 144 -33.94 43.70 16.79
N ASN A 145 -34.72 42.78 16.23
CA ASN A 145 -36.01 42.36 16.78
C ASN A 145 -35.83 41.56 18.08
N LYS A 146 -36.28 42.13 19.22
CA LYS A 146 -36.12 41.53 20.55
C LYS A 146 -36.91 40.24 20.73
N GLU A 147 -38.07 40.10 20.07
CA GLU A 147 -38.91 38.90 20.18
C GLU A 147 -38.24 37.70 19.51
N ILE A 148 -37.64 37.91 18.34
CA ILE A 148 -36.91 36.87 17.61
C ILE A 148 -35.64 36.45 18.36
N LEU A 149 -34.92 37.40 18.97
CA LEU A 149 -33.78 37.11 19.83
C LEU A 149 -34.19 36.27 21.07
N ALA A 150 -35.32 36.62 21.70
CA ALA A 150 -35.85 35.86 22.83
C ALA A 150 -36.27 34.44 22.40
N LEU A 151 -36.90 34.29 21.22
CA LEU A 151 -37.26 33.01 20.64
C LEU A 151 -36.03 32.14 20.34
N PHE A 152 -34.96 32.73 19.80
CA PHE A 152 -33.69 32.04 19.56
C PHE A 152 -33.09 31.49 20.86
N GLU A 153 -33.01 32.31 21.91
CA GLU A 153 -32.50 31.87 23.22
C GLU A 153 -33.43 30.82 23.87
N GLN A 154 -34.74 30.91 23.68
CA GLN A 154 -35.68 29.88 24.12
C GLN A 154 -35.40 28.53 23.43
N CYS A 155 -35.21 28.54 22.11
CA CYS A 155 -34.88 27.33 21.34
C CYS A 155 -33.51 26.75 21.76
N LYS A 156 -32.54 27.63 22.04
CA LYS A 156 -31.22 27.25 22.52
C LYS A 156 -31.28 26.54 23.88
N ARG A 157 -32.08 27.08 24.80
CA ARG A 157 -32.36 26.47 26.11
C ARG A 157 -33.08 25.12 25.97
N SER A 158 -34.11 25.02 25.12
CA SER A 158 -34.83 23.75 24.94
C SER A 158 -33.97 22.63 24.37
N LEU A 159 -32.89 22.97 23.65
CA LEU A 159 -31.94 22.00 23.10
C LEU A 159 -30.72 21.74 24.00
N ASN A 160 -30.66 22.36 25.18
CA ASN A 160 -29.54 22.32 26.14
C ASN A 160 -28.21 22.85 25.55
N ILE A 161 -28.26 23.94 24.79
CA ILE A 161 -27.07 24.59 24.23
C ILE A 161 -26.68 25.78 25.13
N SER A 162 -25.53 25.67 25.81
CA SER A 162 -25.02 26.75 26.69
C SER A 162 -24.06 27.71 26.00
N ARG A 163 -23.44 27.31 24.88
CA ARG A 163 -22.43 28.12 24.18
C ARG A 163 -23.06 29.33 23.50
N HIS A 164 -22.32 30.45 23.47
CA HIS A 164 -22.69 31.64 22.72
C HIS A 164 -22.59 31.39 21.20
N LEU A 165 -23.70 31.59 20.49
CA LEU A 165 -23.81 31.52 19.03
C LEU A 165 -24.10 32.92 18.49
N ILE A 166 -23.57 33.24 17.31
CA ILE A 166 -23.82 34.54 16.68
C ILE A 166 -25.02 34.38 15.75
N ILE A 167 -26.09 35.12 16.00
CA ILE A 167 -27.26 35.18 15.14
C ILE A 167 -27.28 36.49 14.36
N GLY A 168 -27.62 36.44 13.07
CA GLY A 168 -27.72 37.62 12.22
C GLY A 168 -28.52 37.37 10.96
N GLU A 169 -28.65 38.41 10.14
CA GLU A 169 -29.25 38.33 8.81
C GLU A 169 -28.24 38.77 7.74
N SER A 170 -28.40 38.29 6.51
CA SER A 170 -27.53 38.68 5.40
C SER A 170 -28.27 38.70 4.07
N PRO A 171 -28.09 39.75 3.24
CA PRO A 171 -28.76 39.85 1.94
C PRO A 171 -28.16 38.89 0.91
N LEU A 172 -27.01 38.27 1.21
CA LEU A 172 -26.31 37.36 0.31
C LEU A 172 -26.83 35.92 0.35
N ILE A 173 -27.73 35.60 1.29
CA ILE A 173 -28.33 34.26 1.41
C ILE A 173 -29.84 34.33 1.21
N LYS A 174 -30.41 33.31 0.57
CA LYS A 174 -31.88 33.16 0.38
C LYS A 174 -32.46 31.98 1.15
N SER A 175 -31.63 31.31 1.95
CA SER A 175 -32.00 30.17 2.80
C SER A 175 -31.19 30.27 4.10
N PRO A 176 -31.73 29.82 5.25
CA PRO A 176 -31.00 29.77 6.51
C PRO A 176 -29.69 29.00 6.36
N LEU A 177 -28.66 29.50 7.03
CA LEU A 177 -27.31 28.98 6.91
C LEU A 177 -26.61 28.95 8.26
N THR A 178 -26.09 27.77 8.61
CA THR A 178 -25.19 27.62 9.76
C THR A 178 -23.77 27.29 9.32
N PHE A 179 -22.79 28.07 9.82
CA PHE A 179 -21.37 27.86 9.49
C PHE A 179 -20.41 28.34 10.59
N GLY A 180 -19.16 27.86 10.56
CA GLY A 180 -18.07 28.26 11.46
C GLY A 180 -17.81 27.29 12.62
N ILE A 181 -16.61 26.72 12.68
CA ILE A 181 -16.20 25.71 13.68
C ILE A 181 -15.94 26.33 15.06
N PHE A 182 -15.11 27.39 15.12
CA PHE A 182 -14.70 28.01 16.39
C PHE A 182 -15.70 29.03 16.91
N LYS A 183 -16.29 29.82 15.99
CA LYS A 183 -17.39 30.75 16.24
C LYS A 183 -18.48 30.41 15.23
N THR A 184 -19.60 29.89 15.72
CA THR A 184 -20.72 29.46 14.88
C THR A 184 -21.67 30.63 14.63
N TYR A 185 -22.00 30.83 13.37
CA TYR A 185 -22.94 31.83 12.87
C TYR A 185 -24.21 31.10 12.41
N VAL A 186 -25.36 31.55 12.89
CA VAL A 186 -26.69 31.17 12.39
C VAL A 186 -27.23 32.39 11.66
N VAL A 187 -27.28 32.32 10.33
CA VAL A 187 -27.62 33.46 9.48
C VAL A 187 -28.93 33.22 8.76
N LEU A 188 -29.84 34.19 8.85
CA LEU A 188 -31.12 34.19 8.15
C LEU A 188 -31.07 35.09 6.90
N PRO A 189 -31.93 34.85 5.89
CA PRO A 189 -32.11 35.78 4.77
C PRO A 189 -32.59 37.14 5.27
N SER A 190 -32.16 38.24 4.65
CA SER A 190 -32.75 39.56 4.95
C SER A 190 -34.25 39.58 4.63
N HIS A 191 -35.01 40.42 5.34
CA HIS A 191 -36.47 40.57 5.17
C HIS A 191 -37.27 39.29 5.43
N PHE A 192 -36.71 38.32 6.17
CA PHE A 192 -37.39 37.06 6.49
C PHE A 192 -38.67 37.26 7.32
N GLU A 193 -38.73 38.34 8.12
CA GLU A 193 -39.87 38.70 8.97
C GLU A 193 -41.13 39.05 8.15
N GLU A 194 -40.98 39.45 6.89
CA GLU A 194 -42.11 39.87 6.04
C GLU A 194 -42.93 38.68 5.52
N TRP A 195 -42.39 37.46 5.59
CA TRP A 195 -43.01 36.29 4.96
C TRP A 195 -42.94 35.01 5.80
N LEU A 196 -42.34 35.07 6.99
CA LEU A 196 -42.31 33.96 7.94
C LEU A 196 -43.07 34.32 9.20
N SER A 197 -43.91 33.41 9.65
CA SER A 197 -44.53 33.54 10.97
C SER A 197 -43.50 33.27 12.08
N MET A 198 -43.79 33.71 13.31
CA MET A 198 -42.98 33.34 14.48
C MET A 198 -42.89 31.82 14.69
N GLU A 199 -43.91 31.07 14.26
CA GLU A 199 -43.90 29.61 14.30
C GLU A 199 -42.90 29.03 13.28
N ASP A 200 -42.84 29.58 12.06
CA ASP A 200 -41.86 29.19 11.04
C ASP A 200 -40.43 29.50 11.48
N ILE A 201 -40.20 30.69 12.07
CA ILE A 201 -38.89 31.10 12.58
C ILE A 201 -38.42 30.15 13.69
N LYS A 202 -39.32 29.74 14.59
CA LYS A 202 -39.04 28.75 15.63
C LYS A 202 -38.56 27.42 15.03
N TYR A 203 -39.24 26.95 13.99
CA TYR A 203 -38.87 25.71 13.31
C TYR A 203 -37.48 25.76 12.66
N ILE A 204 -37.15 26.88 12.01
CA ILE A 204 -35.82 27.11 11.43
C ILE A 204 -34.76 27.12 12.54
N PHE A 205 -35.00 27.84 13.64
CA PHE A 205 -34.03 27.86 14.74
C PHE A 205 -33.80 26.49 15.33
N LEU A 206 -34.85 25.69 15.57
CA LEU A 206 -34.69 24.32 16.03
C LEU A 206 -33.88 23.47 15.04
N HIS A 207 -34.05 23.68 13.74
CA HIS A 207 -33.28 22.98 12.70
C HIS A 207 -31.79 23.38 12.71
N GLU A 208 -31.50 24.67 12.59
CA GLU A 208 -30.13 25.20 12.55
C GLU A 208 -29.36 24.92 13.86
N LEU A 209 -30.03 25.00 15.01
CA LEU A 209 -29.43 24.66 16.30
C LEU A 209 -29.15 23.16 16.44
N ASN A 210 -29.94 22.28 15.81
CA ASN A 210 -29.64 20.86 15.78
C ASN A 210 -28.38 20.56 14.95
N HIS A 211 -28.15 21.25 13.83
CA HIS A 211 -26.88 21.13 13.10
C HIS A 211 -25.67 21.48 13.95
N TYR A 212 -25.78 22.55 14.76
CA TYR A 212 -24.74 22.90 15.73
C TYR A 212 -24.57 21.80 16.79
N LYS A 213 -25.67 21.32 17.38
CA LYS A 213 -25.67 20.28 18.43
C LYS A 213 -25.00 18.98 17.98
N TYR A 214 -25.24 18.56 16.74
CA TYR A 214 -24.66 17.34 16.15
C TYR A 214 -23.31 17.55 15.46
N LYS A 215 -22.72 18.76 15.57
CA LYS A 215 -21.40 19.10 14.98
C LYS A 215 -21.33 18.90 13.46
N ASP A 216 -22.45 19.07 12.77
CA ASP A 216 -22.55 18.80 11.33
C ASP A 216 -21.63 19.69 10.48
N ILE A 217 -21.29 20.87 11.00
CA ILE A 217 -20.29 21.76 10.40
C ILE A 217 -18.95 21.03 10.28
N ALA A 218 -18.46 20.40 11.37
CA ALA A 218 -17.18 19.70 11.37
C ALA A 218 -17.21 18.49 10.42
N THR A 219 -18.30 17.73 10.42
CA THR A 219 -18.52 16.64 9.47
C THR A 219 -18.45 17.12 8.03
N ASN A 220 -19.01 18.30 7.73
CA ASN A 220 -18.97 18.88 6.40
C ASN A 220 -17.55 19.27 5.96
N TYR A 221 -16.70 19.77 6.86
CA TYR A 221 -15.28 19.98 6.58
C TYR A 221 -14.54 18.67 6.32
N LEU A 222 -14.83 17.61 7.08
CA LEU A 222 -14.27 16.28 6.83
C LEU A 222 -14.67 15.74 5.45
N ILE A 223 -15.95 15.91 5.06
CA ILE A 223 -16.41 15.54 3.73
C ILE A 223 -15.62 16.30 2.65
N VAL A 224 -15.45 17.62 2.78
CA VAL A 224 -14.68 18.41 1.80
C VAL A 224 -13.21 17.96 1.75
N PHE A 225 -12.59 17.69 2.89
CA PHE A 225 -11.22 17.15 2.96
C PHE A 225 -11.08 15.85 2.16
N TYR A 226 -11.96 14.87 2.39
CA TYR A 226 -11.92 13.64 1.61
C TYR A 226 -12.32 13.83 0.14
N GLN A 227 -13.20 14.79 -0.18
CA GLN A 227 -13.52 15.12 -1.59
C GLN A 227 -12.31 15.70 -2.32
N ILE A 228 -11.40 16.39 -1.62
CA ILE A 228 -10.13 16.85 -2.20
C ILE A 228 -9.23 15.64 -2.48
N LEU A 229 -9.04 14.74 -1.51
CA LEU A 229 -8.14 13.58 -1.66
C LEU A 229 -8.66 12.54 -2.68
N TYR A 230 -9.97 12.27 -2.65
CA TYR A 230 -10.66 11.27 -3.47
C TYR A 230 -11.44 11.91 -4.62
N TRP A 231 -10.99 13.06 -5.13
CA TRP A 231 -11.69 13.81 -6.18
C TRP A 231 -11.97 12.95 -7.42
N PHE A 232 -11.09 11.99 -7.72
CA PHE A 232 -11.17 11.07 -8.85
C PHE A 232 -12.19 9.94 -8.66
N ASN A 233 -12.66 9.65 -7.43
CA ASN A 233 -13.55 8.52 -7.18
C ASN A 233 -15.04 8.92 -7.19
N PRO A 234 -15.81 8.62 -8.25
CA PRO A 234 -17.23 9.00 -8.36
C PRO A 234 -18.12 8.36 -7.30
N PHE A 235 -17.77 7.17 -6.77
CA PHE A 235 -18.55 6.52 -5.73
C PHE A 235 -18.49 7.27 -4.41
N VAL A 236 -17.32 7.83 -4.07
CA VAL A 236 -17.15 8.69 -2.89
C VAL A 236 -18.00 9.96 -3.00
N TRP A 237 -18.10 10.54 -4.21
CA TRP A 237 -19.00 11.68 -4.46
C TRP A 237 -20.47 11.34 -4.25
N VAL A 238 -20.92 10.19 -4.76
CA VAL A 238 -22.29 9.70 -4.55
C VAL A 238 -22.55 9.45 -3.07
N ALA A 239 -21.61 8.82 -2.37
CA ALA A 239 -21.69 8.56 -0.95
C ALA A 239 -21.85 9.85 -0.13
N PHE A 240 -21.03 10.86 -0.38
CA PHE A 240 -21.13 12.13 0.34
C PHE A 240 -22.39 12.92 0.01
N ARG A 241 -22.94 12.77 -1.20
CA ARG A 241 -24.27 13.32 -1.53
C ARG A 241 -25.36 12.65 -0.69
N GLU A 242 -25.32 11.33 -0.55
CA GLU A 242 -26.28 10.57 0.26
C GLU A 242 -26.10 10.83 1.77
N MET A 243 -24.85 10.92 2.25
CA MET A 243 -24.53 11.27 3.64
C MET A 243 -25.12 12.62 4.04
N ARG A 244 -25.02 13.64 3.18
CA ARG A 244 -25.64 14.94 3.41
C ARG A 244 -27.16 14.85 3.47
N LEU A 245 -27.79 14.08 2.59
CA LEU A 245 -29.24 13.87 2.64
C LEU A 245 -29.67 13.17 3.95
N ASP A 246 -28.97 12.12 4.36
CA ASP A 246 -29.27 11.41 5.61
C ASP A 246 -29.09 12.31 6.83
N ARG A 247 -28.09 13.21 6.79
CA ARG A 247 -27.89 14.23 7.81
C ARG A 247 -29.08 15.20 7.92
N GLU A 248 -29.56 15.72 6.80
CA GLU A 248 -30.74 16.61 6.78
C GLU A 248 -31.98 15.89 7.34
N ILE A 249 -32.20 14.62 6.95
CA ILE A 249 -33.30 13.80 7.48
C ILE A 249 -33.11 13.57 8.99
N ALA A 250 -31.90 13.26 9.46
CA ALA A 250 -31.63 13.08 10.88
C ALA A 250 -31.87 14.37 11.69
N CYS A 251 -31.52 15.53 11.12
CA CYS A 251 -31.80 16.85 11.68
C CYS A 251 -33.31 17.09 11.78
N ASP A 252 -34.06 16.86 10.70
CA ASP A 252 -35.53 16.97 10.68
C ASP A 252 -36.18 16.09 11.76
N ILE A 253 -35.74 14.84 11.88
CA ILE A 253 -36.23 13.93 12.93
C ILE A 253 -35.88 14.46 14.33
N ALA A 254 -34.72 15.07 14.54
CA ALA A 254 -34.35 15.67 15.82
C ALA A 254 -35.27 16.86 16.17
N VAL A 255 -35.64 17.68 15.19
CA VAL A 255 -36.64 18.75 15.35
C VAL A 255 -37.98 18.16 15.76
N LEU A 256 -38.49 17.15 15.03
CA LEU A 256 -39.79 16.54 15.33
C LEU A 256 -39.87 15.95 16.75
N ASN A 257 -38.77 15.38 17.26
CA ASN A 257 -38.71 14.90 18.65
C ASN A 257 -38.85 16.02 19.71
N SER A 258 -38.63 17.28 19.34
CA SER A 258 -38.81 18.45 20.20
C SER A 258 -40.15 19.17 20.00
N LEU A 259 -40.99 18.66 19.09
CA LEU A 259 -42.28 19.26 18.73
C LEU A 259 -43.46 18.38 19.17
N ASN A 260 -44.62 19.02 19.29
CA ASN A 260 -45.89 18.30 19.47
C ASN A 260 -46.36 17.71 18.13
N LYS A 261 -47.11 16.60 18.17
CA LYS A 261 -47.60 15.91 16.96
C LYS A 261 -48.40 16.79 16.00
N HIS A 262 -49.15 17.77 16.53
CA HIS A 262 -49.94 18.73 15.74
C HIS A 262 -49.06 19.70 14.92
N SER A 263 -47.78 19.85 15.28
CA SER A 263 -46.82 20.76 14.64
C SER A 263 -46.03 20.12 13.50
N TYR A 264 -46.12 18.81 13.28
CA TYR A 264 -45.30 18.11 12.27
C TYR A 264 -45.63 18.56 10.84
N ALA A 265 -46.93 18.68 10.53
CA ALA A 265 -47.39 19.15 9.22
C ALA A 265 -46.98 20.61 8.99
N LYS A 266 -47.09 21.45 10.02
CA LYS A 266 -46.66 22.85 9.96
C LYS A 266 -45.15 22.97 9.70
N TYR A 267 -44.34 22.19 10.41
CA TYR A 267 -42.89 22.10 10.17
C TYR A 267 -42.56 21.69 8.72
N GLY A 268 -43.23 20.65 8.21
CA GLY A 268 -43.07 20.21 6.82
C GLY A 268 -43.43 21.32 5.81
N ASN A 269 -44.52 22.05 6.07
CA ASN A 269 -44.93 23.19 5.24
C ASN A 269 -43.91 24.34 5.30
N THR A 270 -43.29 24.62 6.45
CA THR A 270 -42.20 25.60 6.55
C THR A 270 -41.07 25.24 5.59
N ILE A 271 -40.64 23.97 5.52
CA ILE A 271 -39.60 23.53 4.57
C ILE A 271 -40.05 23.74 3.12
N ILE A 272 -41.30 23.39 2.78
CA ILE A 272 -41.83 23.56 1.42
C ILE A 272 -41.89 25.05 1.03
N ASN A 273 -42.36 25.91 1.92
CA ASN A 273 -42.45 27.36 1.70
C ASN A 273 -41.07 28.00 1.44
N PHE A 274 -40.01 27.50 2.09
CA PHE A 274 -38.64 27.93 1.81
C PHE A 274 -38.15 27.49 0.42
N VAL A 275 -38.50 26.28 0.00
CA VAL A 275 -38.12 25.75 -1.32
C VAL A 275 -38.79 26.52 -2.45
N ASP A 276 -40.07 26.88 -2.28
CA ASP A 276 -40.85 27.61 -3.29
C ASP A 276 -40.29 29.01 -3.60
N ARG A 277 -39.77 29.71 -2.58
CA ARG A 277 -39.21 31.07 -2.71
C ARG A 277 -37.72 31.13 -3.06
N SER A 278 -37.02 30.01 -3.03
CA SER A 278 -35.56 29.93 -3.18
C SER A 278 -35.12 29.41 -4.54
N SER A 279 -35.80 29.86 -5.61
CA SER A 279 -35.55 29.43 -6.99
C SER A 279 -34.05 29.50 -7.36
N ARG A 280 -33.49 28.32 -7.69
CA ARG A 280 -32.15 28.05 -8.23
C ARG A 280 -31.00 28.83 -7.57
N LEU A 281 -30.48 28.35 -6.44
CA LEU A 281 -29.15 28.74 -5.95
C LEU A 281 -28.14 27.60 -5.98
N ARG A 282 -26.87 27.98 -6.17
CA ARG A 282 -25.70 27.09 -6.27
C ARG A 282 -25.38 26.49 -4.90
N TYR A 283 -25.16 25.19 -4.85
CA TYR A 283 -24.70 24.44 -3.68
C TYR A 283 -23.45 25.09 -3.05
N PHE A 284 -23.46 25.30 -1.73
CA PHE A 284 -22.30 25.79 -0.97
C PHE A 284 -21.65 24.63 -0.22
N PRO A 285 -20.50 24.11 -0.67
CA PRO A 285 -19.92 22.89 -0.11
C PRO A 285 -19.49 22.99 1.35
N LEU A 286 -19.31 24.20 1.89
CA LEU A 286 -18.76 24.45 3.23
C LEU A 286 -19.82 24.82 4.29
N ALA A 287 -21.11 24.77 3.96
CA ALA A 287 -22.16 25.30 4.82
C ALA A 287 -23.42 24.42 4.78
N ASN A 288 -24.17 24.40 5.88
CA ASN A 288 -25.43 23.65 5.95
C ASN A 288 -26.58 24.54 5.49
N GLN A 289 -27.38 24.05 4.55
CA GLN A 289 -28.50 24.78 3.98
C GLN A 289 -29.77 23.97 4.13
N LEU A 290 -30.85 24.66 4.50
CA LEU A 290 -32.18 24.07 4.61
C LEU A 290 -32.74 23.56 3.26
N ASN A 291 -32.16 23.96 2.12
CA ASN A 291 -32.63 23.63 0.77
C ASN A 291 -31.85 22.48 0.11
N GLY A 292 -32.47 21.84 -0.90
CA GLY A 292 -31.87 20.75 -1.67
C GLY A 292 -32.59 20.50 -3.00
N SER A 293 -32.16 19.48 -3.75
CA SER A 293 -32.83 19.08 -5.00
C SER A 293 -34.28 18.63 -4.74
N LYS A 294 -35.14 18.66 -5.77
CA LYS A 294 -36.54 18.21 -5.67
C LYS A 294 -36.67 16.81 -5.06
N GLU A 295 -35.76 15.90 -5.43
CA GLU A 295 -35.73 14.54 -4.89
C GLU A 295 -35.33 14.50 -3.41
N GLN A 296 -34.36 15.32 -3.00
CA GLN A 296 -33.95 15.43 -1.59
C GLN A 296 -35.07 15.97 -0.73
N ILE A 297 -35.74 17.04 -1.16
CA ILE A 297 -36.88 17.62 -0.46
C ILE A 297 -38.03 16.61 -0.37
N LYS A 298 -38.37 15.93 -1.47
CA LYS A 298 -39.40 14.88 -1.47
C LYS A 298 -39.12 13.83 -0.39
N ARG A 299 -37.90 13.29 -0.35
CA ARG A 299 -37.51 12.27 0.64
C ARG A 299 -37.59 12.79 2.08
N ARG A 300 -37.23 14.06 2.32
CA ARG A 300 -37.37 14.71 3.65
C ARG A 300 -38.83 14.81 4.08
N ILE A 301 -39.71 15.31 3.20
CA ILE A 301 -41.14 15.45 3.48
C ILE A 301 -41.78 14.07 3.72
N GLU A 302 -41.45 13.05 2.92
CA GLU A 302 -41.91 11.67 3.14
C GLU A 302 -41.52 11.16 4.53
N ARG A 303 -40.28 11.43 4.97
CA ARG A 303 -39.79 11.02 6.29
C ARG A 303 -40.45 11.78 7.44
N ILE A 304 -40.73 13.07 7.26
CA ILE A 304 -41.47 13.89 8.22
C ILE A 304 -42.91 13.38 8.36
N ALA A 305 -43.58 13.12 7.24
CA ALA A 305 -44.96 12.63 7.21
C ALA A 305 -45.09 11.22 7.84
N SER A 306 -44.10 10.35 7.61
CA SER A 306 -44.07 8.99 8.18
C SER A 306 -43.37 8.92 9.55
N PHE A 307 -43.17 10.04 10.24
CA PHE A 307 -42.36 10.07 11.44
C PHE A 307 -42.98 9.26 12.59
N THR A 308 -42.15 8.40 13.19
CA THR A 308 -42.45 7.71 14.44
C THR A 308 -41.24 7.80 15.36
N SER A 309 -41.48 7.97 16.66
CA SER A 309 -40.42 8.06 17.67
C SER A 309 -39.58 6.78 17.71
N GLU A 310 -38.27 6.90 17.86
CA GLU A 310 -37.37 5.75 17.93
C GLU A 310 -37.69 4.88 19.16
N THR A 311 -38.08 3.62 18.92
CA THR A 311 -38.26 2.64 20.00
C THR A 311 -36.92 2.07 20.45
N LYS A 312 -36.81 1.65 21.72
CA LYS A 312 -35.59 0.99 22.25
C LYS A 312 -35.17 -0.22 21.38
N ARG A 313 -36.15 -0.99 20.87
CA ARG A 313 -35.90 -2.13 19.98
C ARG A 313 -35.29 -1.72 18.65
N LEU A 314 -35.79 -0.63 18.04
CA LEU A 314 -35.23 -0.09 16.79
C LEU A 314 -33.79 0.42 17.00
N LYS A 315 -33.54 1.09 18.12
CA LYS A 315 -32.20 1.55 18.51
C LYS A 315 -31.22 0.38 18.64
N LEU A 316 -31.61 -0.68 19.34
CA LEU A 316 -30.76 -1.87 19.52
C LEU A 316 -30.46 -2.57 18.18
N LYS A 317 -31.48 -2.75 17.32
CA LYS A 317 -31.28 -3.27 15.96
C LYS A 317 -30.30 -2.41 15.16
N SER A 318 -30.42 -1.08 15.27
CA SER A 318 -29.55 -0.16 14.55
C SER A 318 -28.10 -0.24 15.02
N ILE A 319 -27.85 -0.36 16.33
CA ILE A 319 -26.51 -0.59 16.89
C ILE A 319 -25.93 -1.90 16.36
N ALA A 320 -26.70 -2.99 16.39
CA ALA A 320 -26.24 -4.30 15.90
C ALA A 320 -25.85 -4.25 14.42
N ILE A 321 -26.65 -3.58 13.59
CA ILE A 321 -26.36 -3.40 12.15
C ILE A 321 -25.10 -2.54 11.95
N PHE A 322 -24.95 -1.45 12.72
CA PHE A 322 -23.75 -0.62 12.67
C PHE A 322 -22.49 -1.41 13.04
N MET A 323 -22.53 -2.21 14.11
CA MET A 323 -21.42 -3.07 14.51
C MET A 323 -21.08 -4.09 13.43
N LEU A 324 -22.08 -4.73 12.83
CA LEU A 324 -21.89 -5.67 11.72
C LEU A 324 -21.23 -5.01 10.50
N SER A 325 -21.68 -3.80 10.12
CA SER A 325 -21.03 -3.02 9.07
C SER A 325 -19.60 -2.62 9.45
N GLY A 326 -19.35 -2.31 10.73
CA GLY A 326 -18.02 -2.01 11.25
C GLY A 326 -17.05 -3.18 11.15
N VAL A 327 -17.50 -4.40 11.48
CA VAL A 327 -16.71 -5.64 11.32
C VAL A 327 -16.34 -5.84 9.85
N PHE A 328 -17.27 -5.59 8.93
CA PHE A 328 -16.99 -5.68 7.50
C PHE A 328 -15.92 -4.66 7.06
N VAL A 329 -16.02 -3.40 7.50
CA VAL A 329 -15.02 -2.39 7.17
C VAL A 329 -13.66 -2.74 7.77
N ALA A 330 -13.63 -3.25 9.01
CA ALA A 330 -12.40 -3.71 9.66
C ALA A 330 -11.77 -4.91 8.94
N SER A 331 -12.58 -5.80 8.33
CA SER A 331 -12.06 -6.94 7.55
C SER A 331 -11.36 -6.52 6.26
N GLN A 332 -11.41 -5.24 5.88
CA GLN A 332 -10.63 -4.69 4.76
C GLN A 332 -9.18 -4.35 5.15
N ILE A 333 -8.87 -4.25 6.45
CA ILE A 333 -7.53 -3.87 6.95
C ILE A 333 -6.44 -4.82 6.42
N PRO A 334 -6.61 -6.16 6.48
CA PRO A 334 -5.58 -7.08 5.97
C PRO A 334 -5.27 -6.89 4.49
N ILE A 335 -6.26 -6.50 3.67
CA ILE A 335 -6.06 -6.24 2.23
C ILE A 335 -5.10 -5.06 2.05
N VAL A 336 -5.31 -3.97 2.79
CA VAL A 336 -4.42 -2.80 2.73
C VAL A 336 -3.02 -3.15 3.24
N SER A 337 -2.90 -3.92 4.32
CA SER A 337 -1.61 -4.35 4.88
C SER A 337 -0.85 -5.29 3.94
N VAL A 338 -1.48 -6.32 3.38
CA VAL A 338 -0.82 -7.32 2.51
C VAL A 338 -0.25 -6.68 1.25
N PHE A 339 -0.99 -5.77 0.61
CA PHE A 339 -0.47 -5.08 -0.57
C PHE A 339 0.63 -4.06 -0.27
N ALA A 340 0.83 -3.74 1.01
CA ALA A 340 1.80 -2.75 1.46
C ALA A 340 2.95 -3.40 2.28
N TYR A 341 2.87 -4.71 2.53
CA TYR A 341 3.89 -5.52 3.21
C TYR A 341 4.83 -6.10 2.14
N GLU A 342 5.99 -5.48 2.00
CA GLU A 342 7.12 -6.09 1.30
C GLU A 342 8.01 -6.76 2.36
N ASP A 343 7.87 -8.09 2.52
CA ASP A 343 8.68 -8.93 3.42
C ASP A 343 10.11 -9.13 2.90
N ASN A 344 10.78 -8.02 2.60
CA ASN A 344 12.08 -8.06 1.97
C ASN A 344 13.22 -8.09 3.00
N TYR A 345 12.98 -8.08 4.32
CA TYR A 345 14.06 -8.09 5.32
C TYR A 345 14.03 -9.38 6.14
N TYR A 346 15.18 -10.03 6.26
CA TYR A 346 15.39 -11.18 7.13
C TYR A 346 15.58 -10.73 8.58
N ASP A 347 14.87 -11.35 9.52
CA ASP A 347 15.03 -11.11 10.95
C ASP A 347 16.27 -11.85 11.45
N PHE A 348 17.38 -11.12 11.64
CA PHE A 348 18.65 -11.67 12.05
C PHE A 348 18.93 -11.38 13.54
N ALA A 349 18.98 -12.44 14.34
CA ALA A 349 19.39 -12.41 15.74
C ALA A 349 20.77 -13.06 15.92
N GLY A 350 21.80 -12.50 15.28
CA GLY A 350 23.16 -13.03 15.35
C GLY A 350 23.86 -12.75 16.68
N GLU A 351 23.97 -13.76 17.54
CA GLU A 351 24.92 -13.74 18.65
C GLU A 351 26.35 -13.61 18.09
N GLN A 352 27.19 -12.74 18.69
CA GLN A 352 28.56 -12.45 18.23
C GLN A 352 28.67 -11.85 16.82
N THR A 353 28.04 -10.69 16.62
CA THR A 353 28.18 -9.89 15.39
C THR A 353 29.01 -8.64 15.66
N VAL A 354 30.03 -8.41 14.83
CA VAL A 354 30.83 -7.18 14.79
C VAL A 354 30.43 -6.38 13.55
N TYR A 355 29.95 -5.16 13.76
CA TYR A 355 29.69 -4.24 12.66
C TYR A 355 30.93 -3.40 12.37
N GLU A 356 31.31 -3.33 11.09
CA GLU A 356 32.50 -2.63 10.64
C GLU A 356 32.18 -1.66 9.50
N ASP A 357 32.94 -0.57 9.42
CA ASP A 357 32.82 0.39 8.33
C ASP A 357 33.77 0.01 7.18
N LEU A 358 33.18 -0.43 6.07
CA LEU A 358 33.86 -0.74 4.82
C LEU A 358 33.40 0.19 3.69
N SER A 359 32.80 1.34 4.01
CA SER A 359 32.20 2.26 3.03
C SER A 359 33.14 2.68 1.89
N ASN A 360 34.45 2.80 2.17
CA ASN A 360 35.46 3.12 1.17
C ASN A 360 35.53 2.12 0.01
N TYR A 361 35.23 0.83 0.25
CA TYR A 361 35.20 -0.19 -0.81
C TYR A 361 33.93 -0.13 -1.67
N PHE A 362 32.87 0.47 -1.14
CA PHE A 362 31.53 0.52 -1.74
C PHE A 362 31.21 1.88 -2.35
N ALA A 363 32.21 2.74 -2.60
CA ALA A 363 31.99 4.04 -3.21
C ALA A 363 31.19 3.95 -4.51
N GLY A 364 30.02 4.59 -4.54
CA GLY A 364 29.09 4.56 -5.67
C GLY A 364 28.14 3.35 -5.68
N TYR A 365 28.05 2.56 -4.61
CA TYR A 365 27.12 1.44 -4.49
C TYR A 365 26.42 1.43 -3.14
N GLU A 366 25.13 1.14 -3.15
CA GLU A 366 24.38 0.70 -1.98
C GLU A 366 24.59 -0.80 -1.83
N GLY A 367 25.19 -1.26 -0.73
CA GLY A 367 25.54 -2.67 -0.61
C GLY A 367 25.96 -3.07 0.78
N SER A 368 26.26 -4.37 0.94
CA SER A 368 26.73 -4.95 2.19
C SER A 368 27.83 -5.96 1.94
N PHE A 369 28.64 -6.16 2.97
CA PHE A 369 29.57 -7.28 3.08
C PHE A 369 29.22 -8.06 4.35
N VAL A 370 29.08 -9.37 4.22
CA VAL A 370 28.92 -10.28 5.36
C VAL A 370 30.06 -11.28 5.29
N LEU A 371 30.76 -11.44 6.39
CA LEU A 371 31.80 -12.45 6.60
C LEU A 371 31.46 -13.24 7.86
N TYR A 372 31.65 -14.54 7.82
CA TYR A 372 31.53 -15.42 8.97
C TYR A 372 32.82 -16.23 9.12
N ASP A 373 33.43 -16.12 10.28
CA ASP A 373 34.63 -16.85 10.71
C ASP A 373 34.19 -18.14 11.42
N LEU A 374 34.60 -19.29 10.88
CA LEU A 374 34.11 -20.58 11.36
C LEU A 374 34.70 -20.98 12.72
N GLN A 375 35.95 -20.65 13.01
CA GLN A 375 36.57 -20.98 14.30
C GLN A 375 36.15 -20.03 15.41
N ALA A 376 36.05 -18.74 15.11
CA ALA A 376 35.64 -17.73 16.07
C ALA A 376 34.12 -17.72 16.32
N ASP A 377 33.33 -18.38 15.46
CA ASP A 377 31.87 -18.35 15.46
C ASP A 377 31.31 -16.92 15.45
N GLN A 378 31.92 -16.06 14.62
CA GLN A 378 31.67 -14.62 14.63
C GLN A 378 31.31 -14.10 13.24
N TYR A 379 30.30 -13.22 13.19
CA TYR A 379 29.98 -12.43 11.99
C TYR A 379 30.73 -11.10 12.00
N SER A 380 31.27 -10.70 10.85
CA SER A 380 31.69 -9.32 10.57
C SER A 380 30.82 -8.76 9.44
N ILE A 381 30.10 -7.67 9.70
CA ILE A 381 29.08 -7.14 8.79
C ILE A 381 29.32 -5.65 8.51
N TYR A 382 29.36 -5.30 7.23
CA TYR A 382 29.19 -3.93 6.76
C TYR A 382 27.77 -3.74 6.23
N ASN A 383 27.12 -2.67 6.71
CA ASN A 383 25.75 -2.25 6.37
C ASN A 383 24.66 -3.25 6.79
N GLU A 384 24.25 -3.16 8.06
CA GLU A 384 23.23 -4.03 8.69
C GLU A 384 21.93 -4.08 7.87
N ASN A 385 21.38 -2.92 7.50
CA ASN A 385 20.13 -2.83 6.75
C ASN A 385 20.20 -3.58 5.41
N LYS A 386 21.28 -3.40 4.64
CA LYS A 386 21.44 -4.10 3.35
C LYS A 386 21.81 -5.57 3.52
N SER A 387 22.44 -5.94 4.64
CA SER A 387 22.81 -7.33 4.92
C SER A 387 21.60 -8.24 5.19
N THR A 388 20.49 -7.69 5.66
CA THR A 388 19.22 -8.39 5.87
C THR A 388 18.23 -8.21 4.73
N LEU A 389 18.47 -7.30 3.78
CA LEU A 389 17.61 -7.08 2.62
C LEU A 389 17.72 -8.25 1.62
N ARG A 390 16.63 -9.00 1.48
CA ARG A 390 16.42 -10.03 0.46
C ARG A 390 16.28 -9.39 -0.92
N VAL A 391 17.18 -9.75 -1.82
CA VAL A 391 17.13 -9.40 -3.25
C VAL A 391 17.29 -10.65 -4.10
N SER A 392 17.05 -10.54 -5.41
CA SER A 392 17.15 -11.71 -6.30
C SER A 392 18.58 -12.28 -6.29
N PRO A 393 18.76 -13.61 -6.16
CA PRO A 393 20.09 -14.23 -6.11
C PRO A 393 20.79 -14.24 -7.47
N ASN A 394 20.04 -14.18 -8.58
CA ASN A 394 20.56 -14.33 -9.92
C ASN A 394 21.42 -15.61 -10.04
N SER A 395 22.60 -15.51 -10.64
CA SER A 395 23.46 -16.67 -10.90
C SER A 395 24.06 -17.33 -9.64
N THR A 396 23.93 -16.76 -8.44
CA THR A 396 24.39 -17.44 -7.21
C THR A 396 23.51 -18.64 -6.86
N TYR A 397 22.23 -18.61 -7.25
CA TYR A 397 21.28 -19.71 -7.08
C TYR A 397 21.75 -21.02 -7.76
N LYS A 398 22.58 -20.91 -8.81
CA LYS A 398 23.09 -22.06 -9.58
C LYS A 398 23.81 -23.10 -8.72
N ILE A 399 24.42 -22.68 -7.59
CA ILE A 399 25.02 -23.60 -6.61
C ILE A 399 23.98 -24.62 -6.12
N TYR A 400 22.79 -24.14 -5.76
CA TYR A 400 21.71 -24.95 -5.21
C TYR A 400 20.92 -25.67 -6.30
N SER A 401 20.69 -25.04 -7.46
CA SER A 401 20.12 -25.72 -8.64
C SER A 401 20.96 -26.94 -9.06
N ALA A 402 22.30 -26.80 -9.09
CA ALA A 402 23.20 -27.92 -9.35
C ALA A 402 23.03 -29.05 -8.32
N LEU A 403 22.95 -28.68 -7.04
CA LEU A 403 22.80 -29.64 -5.93
C LEU A 403 21.46 -30.37 -6.02
N PHE A 404 20.36 -29.66 -6.29
CA PHE A 404 19.03 -30.26 -6.45
C PHE A 404 18.96 -31.20 -7.65
N ALA A 405 19.60 -30.84 -8.76
CA ALA A 405 19.67 -31.70 -9.94
C ALA A 405 20.47 -32.98 -9.70
N LEU A 406 21.55 -32.91 -8.91
CA LEU A 406 22.33 -34.07 -8.49
C LEU A 406 21.57 -34.95 -7.47
N GLU A 407 20.86 -34.35 -6.51
CA GLU A 407 20.06 -35.09 -5.52
C GLU A 407 18.87 -35.81 -6.17
N SER A 408 18.27 -35.19 -7.19
CA SER A 408 17.18 -35.75 -7.98
C SER A 408 17.64 -36.77 -9.03
N ASN A 409 18.95 -36.98 -9.19
CA ASN A 409 19.58 -37.77 -10.26
C ASN A 409 19.18 -37.34 -11.69
N VAL A 410 18.79 -36.08 -11.87
CA VAL A 410 18.55 -35.47 -13.20
C VAL A 410 19.87 -35.37 -13.98
N ILE A 411 20.95 -35.12 -13.26
CA ILE A 411 22.34 -35.21 -13.72
C ILE A 411 23.15 -36.02 -12.72
N THR A 412 24.29 -36.56 -13.17
CA THR A 412 25.33 -37.10 -12.29
C THR A 412 26.66 -36.42 -12.57
N ARG A 413 27.66 -36.65 -11.72
CA ARG A 413 29.03 -36.16 -11.95
C ARG A 413 29.58 -36.63 -13.30
N GLU A 414 29.33 -37.90 -13.65
CA GLU A 414 29.80 -38.55 -14.88
C GLU A 414 28.93 -38.21 -16.09
N SER A 415 27.65 -37.92 -15.88
CA SER A 415 26.66 -37.63 -16.93
C SER A 415 25.88 -36.36 -16.61
N SER A 416 26.47 -35.22 -16.97
CA SER A 416 25.86 -33.90 -16.80
C SER A 416 25.75 -33.10 -18.09
N THR A 417 26.05 -33.72 -19.24
CA THR A 417 26.03 -33.02 -20.54
C THR A 417 24.60 -32.81 -21.04
N ILE A 418 24.25 -31.56 -21.32
CA ILE A 418 23.02 -31.16 -22.00
C ILE A 418 23.38 -30.58 -23.36
N LYS A 419 22.72 -31.08 -24.41
CA LYS A 419 22.93 -30.62 -25.77
C LYS A 419 22.34 -29.24 -25.96
N TRP A 420 23.08 -28.36 -26.63
CA TRP A 420 22.58 -27.06 -27.04
C TRP A 420 21.54 -27.23 -28.15
N ASN A 421 20.44 -26.49 -28.04
CA ASN A 421 19.30 -26.53 -28.96
C ASN A 421 19.52 -25.74 -30.27
N GLY A 422 20.65 -25.04 -30.41
CA GLY A 422 20.97 -24.19 -31.56
C GLY A 422 20.51 -22.73 -31.42
N GLU A 423 19.88 -22.36 -30.31
CA GLU A 423 19.47 -20.98 -30.02
C GLU A 423 20.68 -20.08 -29.80
N GLN A 424 20.74 -18.96 -30.51
CA GLN A 424 21.87 -18.04 -30.42
C GLN A 424 21.76 -17.13 -29.19
N TYR A 425 22.70 -17.27 -28.26
CA TYR A 425 22.85 -16.40 -27.10
C TYR A 425 23.96 -15.34 -27.33
N PRO A 426 23.92 -14.20 -26.61
CA PRO A 426 24.92 -13.13 -26.75
C PRO A 426 26.35 -13.53 -26.37
N TYR A 427 26.54 -14.66 -25.70
CA TYR A 427 27.82 -15.14 -25.23
C TYR A 427 28.23 -16.40 -26.00
N ASP A 428 29.32 -16.35 -26.75
CA ASP A 428 29.85 -17.51 -27.52
C ASP A 428 30.12 -18.75 -26.65
N ALA A 429 30.38 -18.53 -25.35
CA ALA A 429 30.57 -19.60 -24.37
C ALA A 429 29.27 -20.40 -24.12
N TRP A 430 28.09 -19.83 -24.38
CA TRP A 430 26.78 -20.45 -24.19
C TRP A 430 26.30 -21.24 -25.42
N ASN A 431 26.80 -20.90 -26.60
CA ASN A 431 26.39 -21.45 -27.90
C ASN A 431 27.08 -22.80 -28.20
N ARG A 432 27.01 -23.74 -27.25
CA ARG A 432 27.62 -25.08 -27.32
C ARG A 432 27.05 -26.00 -26.26
N ASN A 433 27.20 -27.31 -26.44
CA ASN A 433 26.86 -28.30 -25.41
C ASN A 433 27.59 -27.97 -24.09
N GLN A 434 26.91 -28.16 -22.97
CA GLN A 434 27.46 -27.87 -21.64
C GLN A 434 27.38 -29.09 -20.76
N ASN A 435 28.39 -29.26 -19.90
CA ASN A 435 28.29 -30.10 -18.72
C ASN A 435 28.19 -29.20 -17.47
N LEU A 436 28.02 -29.80 -16.29
CA LEU A 436 27.84 -29.03 -15.06
C LEU A 436 29.02 -28.07 -14.78
N SER A 437 30.26 -28.50 -15.06
CA SER A 437 31.45 -27.68 -14.85
C SER A 437 31.50 -26.48 -15.80
N THR A 438 31.30 -26.70 -17.10
CA THR A 438 31.33 -25.61 -18.09
C THR A 438 30.15 -24.65 -17.91
N ALA A 439 28.97 -25.17 -17.56
CA ALA A 439 27.79 -24.38 -17.27
C ALA A 439 28.00 -23.49 -16.03
N MET A 440 28.57 -24.03 -14.95
CA MET A 440 28.86 -23.26 -13.73
C MET A 440 29.89 -22.16 -13.99
N LYS A 441 31.02 -22.52 -14.62
CA LYS A 441 32.13 -21.61 -14.92
C LYS A 441 31.71 -20.45 -15.82
N ASN A 442 30.94 -20.73 -16.87
CA ASN A 442 30.47 -19.74 -17.83
C ASN A 442 29.06 -19.25 -17.48
N SER A 443 28.57 -19.53 -16.27
CA SER A 443 27.25 -19.13 -15.77
C SER A 443 26.09 -19.28 -16.77
N VAL A 444 26.00 -20.41 -17.46
CA VAL A 444 25.09 -20.61 -18.61
C VAL A 444 23.63 -20.75 -18.16
N ASN A 445 22.79 -19.72 -18.35
CA ASN A 445 21.41 -19.72 -17.83
C ASN A 445 20.58 -20.89 -18.34
N TRP A 446 20.59 -21.14 -19.65
CA TRP A 446 19.73 -22.16 -20.26
C TRP A 446 19.98 -23.56 -19.70
N TYR A 447 21.21 -23.86 -19.27
CA TYR A 447 21.55 -25.14 -18.65
C TYR A 447 20.83 -25.33 -17.32
N PHE A 448 20.86 -24.31 -16.46
CA PHE A 448 20.22 -24.34 -15.15
C PHE A 448 18.70 -24.23 -15.25
N GLN A 449 18.20 -23.50 -16.24
CA GLN A 449 16.77 -23.50 -16.58
C GLN A 449 16.29 -24.89 -17.01
N GLU A 450 17.11 -25.61 -17.79
CA GLU A 450 16.77 -26.96 -18.23
C GLU A 450 16.86 -27.98 -17.10
N VAL A 451 17.86 -27.93 -16.22
CA VAL A 451 17.91 -28.85 -15.08
C VAL A 451 16.76 -28.60 -14.10
N ASP A 452 16.39 -27.35 -13.85
CA ASP A 452 15.27 -27.02 -12.95
C ASP A 452 13.92 -27.49 -13.50
N LYS A 453 13.71 -27.38 -14.82
CA LYS A 453 12.53 -27.97 -15.49
C LYS A 453 12.44 -29.48 -15.25
N ARG A 454 13.58 -30.19 -15.31
CA ARG A 454 13.66 -31.65 -15.11
C ARG A 454 13.54 -32.08 -13.65
N VAL A 455 13.96 -31.24 -12.70
CA VAL A 455 13.76 -31.49 -11.25
C VAL A 455 12.29 -31.30 -10.87
N HIS A 456 11.58 -30.43 -11.60
CA HIS A 456 10.19 -30.02 -11.40
C HIS A 456 9.98 -29.08 -10.21
N ARG A 457 8.93 -28.24 -10.34
CA ARG A 457 8.63 -27.14 -9.40
C ARG A 457 8.43 -27.62 -7.97
N ASP A 458 7.65 -28.66 -7.76
CA ASP A 458 7.28 -29.11 -6.41
C ASP A 458 8.49 -29.69 -5.66
N THR A 459 9.39 -30.38 -6.36
CA THR A 459 10.65 -30.87 -5.81
C THR A 459 11.58 -29.72 -5.45
N ILE A 460 11.72 -28.71 -6.32
CA ILE A 460 12.50 -27.49 -6.01
C ILE A 460 11.91 -26.79 -4.80
N GLN A 461 10.58 -26.63 -4.73
CA GLN A 461 9.91 -26.01 -3.59
C GLN A 461 10.22 -26.75 -2.28
N ALA A 462 10.22 -28.09 -2.30
CA ALA A 462 10.57 -28.92 -1.16
C ALA A 462 12.04 -28.72 -0.74
N TYR A 463 12.98 -28.69 -1.71
CA TYR A 463 14.38 -28.46 -1.41
C TYR A 463 14.66 -27.04 -0.89
N LEU A 464 14.05 -26.00 -1.48
CA LEU A 464 14.19 -24.63 -0.98
C LEU A 464 13.76 -24.53 0.48
N LYS A 465 12.61 -25.16 0.83
CA LYS A 465 12.14 -25.25 2.23
C LYS A 465 13.08 -26.06 3.11
N GLN A 466 13.64 -27.17 2.61
CA GLN A 466 14.59 -28.00 3.36
C GLN A 466 15.87 -27.23 3.74
N ILE A 467 16.38 -26.38 2.83
CA ILE A 467 17.63 -25.65 3.06
C ILE A 467 17.42 -24.23 3.63
N ASP A 468 16.17 -23.86 3.92
CA ASP A 468 15.79 -22.53 4.41
C ASP A 468 16.21 -21.38 3.45
N TYR A 469 16.05 -21.58 2.13
CA TYR A 469 16.40 -20.58 1.11
C TYR A 469 15.45 -19.38 1.07
N GLY A 470 15.79 -18.31 1.79
CA GLY A 470 15.21 -16.99 1.58
C GLY A 470 13.69 -16.97 1.75
N ASN A 471 12.98 -16.45 0.74
CA ASN A 471 11.52 -16.37 0.73
C ASN A 471 10.79 -17.56 0.09
N TYR A 472 11.52 -18.57 -0.42
CA TYR A 472 10.95 -19.77 -1.08
C TYR A 472 10.06 -19.50 -2.32
N ASP A 473 10.02 -18.28 -2.84
CA ASP A 473 8.97 -17.86 -3.76
C ASP A 473 9.28 -18.24 -5.22
N LEU A 474 8.52 -19.20 -5.76
CA LEU A 474 8.62 -19.70 -7.14
C LEU A 474 7.53 -19.11 -8.08
N SER A 475 6.79 -18.07 -7.66
CA SER A 475 5.71 -17.47 -8.46
C SER A 475 6.18 -16.86 -9.78
N GLY A 476 7.47 -16.54 -9.90
CA GLY A 476 8.11 -16.03 -11.11
C GLY A 476 8.27 -17.03 -12.26
N GLY A 477 7.80 -18.27 -12.10
CA GLY A 477 7.83 -19.32 -13.12
C GLY A 477 9.14 -20.11 -13.14
N ILE A 478 9.05 -21.41 -13.47
CA ILE A 478 10.10 -22.43 -13.28
C ILE A 478 11.44 -22.14 -13.96
N THR A 479 11.47 -21.23 -14.94
CA THR A 479 12.69 -20.86 -15.67
C THR A 479 13.27 -19.50 -15.27
N GLN A 480 12.53 -18.68 -14.54
CA GLN A 480 12.90 -17.28 -14.30
C GLN A 480 12.84 -16.87 -12.84
N TYR A 481 12.28 -17.68 -11.93
CA TYR A 481 12.03 -17.30 -10.54
C TYR A 481 13.27 -16.76 -9.79
N TRP A 482 14.49 -17.14 -10.19
CA TRP A 482 15.74 -16.69 -9.58
C TRP A 482 16.46 -15.55 -10.32
N ILE A 483 15.95 -15.08 -11.47
CA ILE A 483 16.59 -14.05 -12.32
C ILE A 483 15.76 -12.76 -12.24
N GLU A 484 16.15 -11.83 -11.36
CA GLU A 484 15.41 -10.59 -11.10
C GLU A 484 13.90 -10.82 -11.04
N SER A 485 13.48 -11.77 -10.19
CA SER A 485 12.11 -12.29 -10.14
C SER A 485 11.67 -12.55 -8.68
N SER A 486 10.82 -13.54 -8.45
CA SER A 486 10.12 -13.80 -7.18
C SER A 486 11.04 -14.28 -6.06
N LEU A 487 12.00 -15.16 -6.35
CA LEU A 487 12.89 -15.74 -5.35
C LEU A 487 13.90 -14.69 -4.90
N LYS A 488 13.98 -14.46 -3.58
CA LYS A 488 14.88 -13.50 -2.96
C LYS A 488 15.54 -14.09 -1.72
N ILE A 489 16.76 -13.65 -1.46
CA ILE A 489 17.58 -14.07 -0.31
C ILE A 489 18.50 -12.91 0.10
N SER A 490 18.75 -12.75 1.39
CA SER A 490 19.61 -11.69 1.93
C SER A 490 21.09 -12.11 1.96
N PRO A 491 22.03 -11.14 2.02
CA PRO A 491 23.46 -11.43 2.19
C PRO A 491 23.79 -12.30 3.42
N ILE A 492 23.10 -12.10 4.54
CA ILE A 492 23.26 -12.93 5.75
C ILE A 492 22.82 -14.36 5.48
N GLU A 493 21.63 -14.54 4.89
CA GLU A 493 21.11 -15.86 4.55
C GLU A 493 22.03 -16.60 3.57
N GLN A 494 22.63 -15.90 2.58
CA GLN A 494 23.62 -16.50 1.68
C GLN A 494 24.83 -17.08 2.45
N VAL A 495 25.36 -16.35 3.45
CA VAL A 495 26.46 -16.83 4.29
C VAL A 495 26.04 -18.03 5.14
N GLN A 496 24.85 -17.97 5.76
CA GLN A 496 24.31 -19.08 6.55
C GLN A 496 24.12 -20.34 5.70
N LEU A 497 23.58 -20.20 4.48
CA LEU A 497 23.41 -21.31 3.55
C LEU A 497 24.74 -21.83 3.02
N LEU A 498 25.75 -20.97 2.79
CA LEU A 498 27.08 -21.41 2.39
C LEU A 498 27.77 -22.21 3.50
N LYS A 499 27.65 -21.79 4.76
CA LYS A 499 28.12 -22.56 5.92
C LYS A 499 27.43 -23.91 5.98
N ALA A 500 26.09 -23.94 5.88
CA ALA A 500 25.30 -25.17 5.92
C ALA A 500 25.61 -26.10 4.72
N PHE A 501 25.84 -25.55 3.54
CA PHE A 501 26.31 -26.27 2.35
C PHE A 501 27.69 -26.89 2.61
N TYR A 502 28.61 -26.11 3.15
CA TYR A 502 29.98 -26.56 3.38
C TYR A 502 30.06 -27.66 4.43
N THR A 503 29.30 -27.57 5.52
CA THR A 503 29.24 -28.61 6.56
C THR A 503 28.22 -29.72 6.26
N ASN A 504 27.58 -29.70 5.10
CA ASN A 504 26.47 -30.57 4.71
C ASN A 504 25.35 -30.70 5.78
N LYS A 505 25.00 -29.59 6.44
CA LYS A 505 23.92 -29.57 7.45
C LYS A 505 22.55 -29.91 6.83
N PHE A 506 22.42 -29.78 5.51
CA PHE A 506 21.22 -30.13 4.76
C PHE A 506 20.88 -31.62 4.76
N GLY A 507 21.87 -32.50 5.01
CA GLY A 507 21.69 -33.95 4.96
C GLY A 507 21.62 -34.53 3.54
N PHE A 508 22.27 -33.88 2.56
CA PHE A 508 22.36 -34.37 1.19
C PHE A 508 23.50 -35.38 1.02
N LYS A 509 23.59 -36.03 -0.14
CA LYS A 509 24.65 -37.03 -0.39
C LYS A 509 26.00 -36.33 -0.44
N ASP A 510 26.97 -36.79 0.36
CA ASP A 510 28.31 -36.17 0.44
C ASP A 510 29.00 -36.05 -0.91
N LYS A 511 28.84 -37.05 -1.78
CA LYS A 511 29.38 -37.02 -3.15
C LYS A 511 28.83 -35.85 -4.00
N ASN A 512 27.59 -35.46 -3.77
CA ASN A 512 26.93 -34.38 -4.50
C ASN A 512 27.41 -33.03 -3.97
N ILE A 513 27.50 -32.87 -2.64
CA ILE A 513 28.11 -31.70 -2.00
C ILE A 513 29.54 -31.51 -2.50
N GLN A 514 30.35 -32.57 -2.47
CA GLN A 514 31.74 -32.52 -2.92
C GLN A 514 31.86 -32.16 -4.40
N THR A 515 30.98 -32.69 -5.25
CA THR A 515 30.92 -32.31 -6.67
C THR A 515 30.63 -30.83 -6.85
N VAL A 516 29.67 -30.27 -6.09
CA VAL A 516 29.37 -28.83 -6.16
C VAL A 516 30.51 -27.98 -5.59
N LYS A 517 31.16 -28.39 -4.50
CA LYS A 517 32.34 -27.70 -3.94
C LYS A 517 33.47 -27.59 -4.96
N GLU A 518 33.73 -28.66 -5.71
CA GLU A 518 34.79 -28.69 -6.72
C GLU A 518 34.52 -27.76 -7.92
N ILE A 519 33.28 -27.67 -8.39
CA ILE A 519 32.96 -26.84 -9.56
C ILE A 519 32.89 -25.34 -9.26
N ILE A 520 32.82 -24.95 -7.98
CA ILE A 520 32.85 -23.53 -7.55
C ILE A 520 34.24 -23.06 -7.12
N LYS A 521 35.27 -23.91 -7.18
CA LYS A 521 36.67 -23.51 -6.93
C LYS A 521 37.12 -22.53 -8.01
N LEU A 522 37.70 -21.40 -7.60
CA LEU A 522 38.11 -20.33 -8.51
C LEU A 522 39.63 -20.26 -8.63
N GLU A 523 40.33 -20.11 -7.51
CA GLU A 523 41.78 -19.94 -7.48
C GLU A 523 42.36 -20.37 -6.14
N GLU A 524 43.65 -20.70 -6.14
CA GLU A 524 44.43 -21.01 -4.94
C GLU A 524 45.69 -20.15 -4.96
N LYS A 525 45.94 -19.44 -3.86
CA LYS A 525 47.06 -18.50 -3.74
C LYS A 525 47.58 -18.50 -2.30
N ASP A 526 48.90 -18.57 -2.14
CA ASP A 526 49.60 -18.48 -0.84
C ASP A 526 49.05 -19.44 0.24
N GLY A 527 48.50 -20.59 -0.16
CA GLY A 527 47.90 -21.60 0.73
C GLY A 527 46.46 -21.31 1.17
N ALA A 528 45.79 -20.35 0.52
CA ALA A 528 44.37 -20.08 0.63
C ALA A 528 43.64 -20.44 -0.68
N GLN A 529 42.55 -21.21 -0.57
CA GLN A 529 41.70 -21.61 -1.71
C GLN A 529 40.41 -20.81 -1.71
N LEU A 530 40.21 -20.00 -2.75
CA LEU A 530 39.00 -19.22 -2.96
C LEU A 530 37.99 -20.02 -3.80
N SER A 531 36.81 -20.22 -3.23
CA SER A 531 35.64 -20.80 -3.89
C SER A 531 34.50 -19.80 -3.90
N GLY A 532 33.73 -19.72 -4.98
CA GLY A 532 32.59 -18.81 -5.02
C GLY A 532 31.87 -18.73 -6.34
N LYS A 533 30.83 -17.90 -6.36
CA LYS A 533 29.97 -17.68 -7.54
C LYS A 533 29.50 -16.23 -7.62
N THR A 534 29.56 -15.67 -8.82
CA THR A 534 28.94 -14.37 -9.13
C THR A 534 27.45 -14.47 -9.43
N GLY A 535 26.75 -13.37 -9.21
CA GLY A 535 25.41 -13.09 -9.74
C GLY A 535 25.35 -11.67 -10.30
N THR A 536 24.72 -11.50 -11.46
CA THR A 536 24.41 -10.18 -12.01
C THR A 536 22.93 -10.17 -12.42
N GLY A 537 22.19 -9.23 -11.86
CA GLY A 537 20.80 -8.94 -12.18
C GLY A 537 20.73 -7.74 -13.11
N SER A 538 20.09 -7.95 -14.26
CA SER A 538 19.99 -6.94 -15.31
C SER A 538 18.53 -6.72 -15.66
N VAL A 539 18.08 -5.46 -15.61
CA VAL A 539 16.70 -5.05 -15.90
C VAL A 539 16.71 -3.94 -16.92
N ASN A 540 15.96 -4.12 -18.01
CA ASN A 540 15.86 -3.15 -19.12
C ASN A 540 17.24 -2.68 -19.63
N GLY A 541 18.21 -3.59 -19.72
CA GLY A 541 19.58 -3.36 -20.19
C GLY A 541 20.55 -2.74 -19.17
N LYS A 542 20.10 -2.51 -17.93
CA LYS A 542 20.93 -1.94 -16.85
C LYS A 542 21.25 -3.00 -15.80
N ASN A 543 22.51 -3.07 -15.38
CA ASN A 543 22.96 -4.01 -14.35
C ASN A 543 22.79 -3.36 -12.97
N ILE A 544 21.77 -3.80 -12.23
CA ILE A 544 21.32 -3.13 -11.01
C ILE A 544 21.63 -3.91 -9.72
N ASN A 545 22.02 -5.18 -9.84
CA ASN A 545 22.19 -6.08 -8.70
C ASN A 545 23.40 -6.99 -8.93
N GLY A 546 24.49 -6.76 -8.19
CA GLY A 546 25.73 -7.52 -8.27
C GLY A 546 25.95 -8.37 -7.01
N TRP A 547 26.32 -9.63 -7.20
CA TRP A 547 26.62 -10.57 -6.14
C TRP A 547 27.98 -11.23 -6.34
N PHE A 548 28.69 -11.44 -5.23
CA PHE A 548 29.72 -12.46 -5.12
C PHE A 548 29.61 -13.15 -3.76
N ILE A 549 29.42 -14.46 -3.77
CA ILE A 549 29.30 -15.26 -2.56
C ILE A 549 30.28 -16.43 -2.62
N GLY A 550 30.74 -16.91 -1.47
CA GLY A 550 31.67 -18.02 -1.44
C GLY A 550 32.33 -18.23 -0.09
N TYR A 551 33.46 -18.93 -0.11
CA TYR A 551 34.29 -19.15 1.06
C TYR A 551 35.77 -19.24 0.69
N VAL A 552 36.63 -18.94 1.67
CA VAL A 552 38.08 -19.10 1.59
C VAL A 552 38.50 -20.17 2.57
N GLU A 553 39.14 -21.23 2.08
CA GLU A 553 39.77 -22.26 2.91
C GLU A 553 41.25 -21.95 3.08
N THR A 554 41.70 -21.74 4.32
CA THR A 554 43.11 -21.55 4.66
C THR A 554 43.63 -22.76 5.42
N LYS A 555 44.94 -22.80 5.72
CA LYS A 555 45.49 -23.85 6.60
C LYS A 555 44.91 -23.83 8.02
N LYS A 556 44.42 -22.67 8.48
CA LYS A 556 43.97 -22.49 9.86
C LYS A 556 42.47 -22.53 9.98
N ASP A 557 41.74 -21.97 9.02
CA ASP A 557 40.30 -21.73 9.15
C ASP A 557 39.59 -21.60 7.79
N THR A 558 38.25 -21.60 7.82
CA THR A 558 37.37 -21.38 6.67
C THR A 558 36.47 -20.16 6.92
N TYR A 559 36.51 -19.21 5.99
CA TYR A 559 35.74 -17.97 6.08
C TYR A 559 34.66 -17.93 5.01
N PHE A 560 33.42 -17.69 5.39
CA PHE A 560 32.27 -17.62 4.48
C PHE A 560 31.89 -16.17 4.23
N PHE A 561 31.60 -15.80 2.98
CA PHE A 561 31.28 -14.42 2.67
C PHE A 561 30.14 -14.27 1.66
N ALA A 562 29.47 -13.11 1.74
CA ALA A 562 28.57 -12.62 0.72
C ALA A 562 28.75 -11.10 0.56
N THR A 563 28.90 -10.66 -0.69
CA THR A 563 28.91 -9.25 -1.07
C THR A 563 27.76 -8.99 -2.02
N ASN A 564 26.94 -8.00 -1.69
CA ASN A 564 25.90 -7.48 -2.58
C ASN A 564 26.15 -6.00 -2.86
N ILE A 565 25.99 -5.59 -4.12
CA ILE A 565 26.05 -4.19 -4.55
C ILE A 565 24.84 -3.87 -5.43
N GLN A 566 24.28 -2.68 -5.25
CA GLN A 566 23.13 -2.17 -5.98
C GLN A 566 23.34 -0.70 -6.35
N ASN A 567 22.95 -0.34 -7.56
CA ASN A 567 22.95 1.02 -8.10
C ASN A 567 22.05 1.04 -9.37
N GLU A 568 21.76 2.21 -9.94
CA GLU A 568 20.96 2.37 -11.15
C GLU A 568 21.55 1.67 -12.39
N ASN A 569 22.87 1.47 -12.40
CA ASN A 569 23.60 0.67 -13.39
C ASN A 569 24.97 0.25 -12.84
N ASN A 570 25.71 -0.55 -13.61
CA ASN A 570 27.08 -0.98 -13.32
C ASN A 570 27.28 -1.82 -12.04
N SER A 571 26.22 -2.46 -11.55
CA SER A 571 26.27 -3.40 -10.42
C SER A 571 26.49 -4.82 -10.93
N TYR A 572 27.74 -5.13 -11.25
CA TYR A 572 28.15 -6.45 -11.76
C TYR A 572 28.62 -7.36 -10.63
N GLY A 573 28.40 -8.67 -10.75
CA GLY A 573 28.96 -9.67 -9.84
C GLY A 573 30.48 -9.71 -9.88
N SER A 574 31.10 -9.45 -11.03
CA SER A 574 32.55 -9.25 -11.16
C SER A 574 33.05 -8.07 -10.33
N LYS A 575 32.29 -6.97 -10.27
CA LYS A 575 32.63 -5.83 -9.41
C LYS A 575 32.46 -6.15 -7.94
N ALA A 576 31.39 -6.86 -7.57
CA ALA A 576 31.22 -7.38 -6.21
C ALA A 576 32.44 -8.24 -5.80
N ALA A 577 32.93 -9.11 -6.70
CA ALA A 577 34.09 -9.94 -6.43
C ALA A 577 35.41 -9.16 -6.27
N GLU A 578 35.61 -8.07 -7.02
CA GLU A 578 36.76 -7.17 -6.83
C GLU A 578 36.76 -6.53 -5.44
N ILE A 579 35.58 -6.08 -4.98
CA ILE A 579 35.38 -5.50 -3.65
C ILE A 579 35.68 -6.57 -2.60
N THR A 580 35.08 -7.76 -2.71
CA THR A 580 35.31 -8.87 -1.78
C THR A 580 36.79 -9.23 -1.68
N LYS A 581 37.47 -9.41 -2.81
CA LYS A 581 38.91 -9.73 -2.83
C LYS A 581 39.76 -8.64 -2.19
N SER A 582 39.37 -7.38 -2.30
CA SER A 582 40.09 -6.27 -1.66
C SER A 582 39.90 -6.30 -0.16
N ILE A 583 38.66 -6.50 0.32
CA ILE A 583 38.36 -6.66 1.75
C ILE A 583 39.09 -7.89 2.34
N LEU A 584 39.07 -9.04 1.66
CA LEU A 584 39.71 -10.26 2.14
C LEU A 584 41.25 -10.12 2.20
N ARG A 585 41.87 -9.41 1.25
CA ARG A 585 43.30 -9.09 1.26
C ARG A 585 43.67 -8.18 2.42
N ASP A 586 42.90 -7.13 2.65
CA ASP A 586 43.17 -6.16 3.71
C ASP A 586 42.93 -6.77 5.11
N LYS A 587 42.06 -7.79 5.20
CA LYS A 587 41.90 -8.64 6.39
C LYS A 587 42.97 -9.74 6.52
N GLY A 588 43.86 -9.93 5.54
CA GLY A 588 44.90 -10.96 5.56
C GLY A 588 44.37 -12.40 5.41
N ILE A 589 43.17 -12.58 4.84
CA ILE A 589 42.52 -13.88 4.65
C ILE A 589 42.90 -14.50 3.30
N TYR A 590 43.07 -13.68 2.25
CA TYR A 590 43.28 -14.11 0.86
C TYR A 590 44.36 -13.33 0.12
#